data_AF-A0A7C4DW56-F1
#
_entry.id   AF-A0A7C4DW56-F1
#
_cell.length_a   1.000
_cell.length_b   1.000
_cell.length_c   1.000
_cell.angle_alpha   90.00
_cell.angle_beta   90.00
_cell.angle_gamma   90.00
#
_symmetry.space_group_name_H-M   'P 1'
#
loop_
_entity.id
_entity.type
_entity.pdbx_description
1 polymer ?
#
loop_
_entity_poly.entity_id
_entity_poly.type
_entity_poly.pdbx_seq_one_letter_code
_entity_poly.pdbx_strand_id
1 'polypeptide(L)'
;MASISYEEYVARRALMLSEVKSMLSEKAVSRAIGDWHAKRPPRPCGLTIHPGIGCPYACLYCYIQDLGFSFGECRPYGLTGDEMVLAILSNPWFIPGVMGTFLAFGSVCEPFHESCLDKTMEYLNKVSLMLSNPCQVSSKASLSDESIKRLKGIAKLKLNPLITIIALSRSQVLEAKAPTPQERLETISKLRRAGFKPFLFLRPLIPGVDEVEKVISEAKRAGAIGVVVGGFKVSRNILNRLERAGIYLKGVKSPKAGLMEVSVKEAKAEALKIVREKGLIALKSACCANAISASSQTGTRIPCASLCYVEGTFCSKGCPNECLKFLPDVSVDDVKLAIKRELNVDVGDVEVGQKSILARTKSRVQVSSRGKHRLTLRKLETLYRRRITLIA
;
A
#
# COMPACT_ATOMS: atom_id res chain seq x y z
N MET A 1 24.27 -2.87 0.88
CA MET A 1 23.04 -2.16 0.46
C MET A 1 23.11 -0.78 1.08
N ALA A 2 22.86 0.31 0.34
CA ALA A 2 22.89 1.63 0.95
C ALA A 2 21.70 1.77 1.92
N SER A 3 21.94 1.49 3.21
CA SER A 3 21.08 1.88 4.31
C SER A 3 21.19 3.39 4.49
N ILE A 4 20.06 4.08 4.58
CA ILE A 4 20.05 5.52 4.89
C ILE A 4 20.04 5.68 6.40
N SER A 5 21.05 6.36 6.95
CA SER A 5 21.05 6.73 8.37
C SER A 5 19.94 7.74 8.67
N TYR A 6 19.58 7.95 9.93
CA TYR A 6 18.63 9.00 10.28
C TYR A 6 19.15 10.39 9.90
N GLU A 7 20.44 10.66 10.10
CA GLU A 7 21.04 11.93 9.66
C GLU A 7 20.93 12.15 8.15
N GLU A 8 21.30 11.13 7.36
CA GLU A 8 21.22 11.19 5.91
C GLU A 8 19.77 11.36 5.46
N TYR A 9 18.83 10.67 6.11
CA TYR A 9 17.39 10.86 5.88
C TYR A 9 16.97 12.32 6.13
N VAL A 10 17.36 12.91 7.26
CA VAL A 10 16.99 14.29 7.62
C VAL A 10 17.57 15.27 6.59
N ALA A 11 18.85 15.15 6.28
CA ALA A 11 19.53 16.01 5.32
C ALA A 11 18.92 15.89 3.92
N ARG A 12 18.73 14.67 3.43
CA ARG A 12 18.11 14.40 2.12
C ARG A 12 16.70 14.94 2.05
N ARG A 13 15.88 14.72 3.08
CA ARG A 13 14.50 15.23 3.12
C ARG A 13 14.48 16.76 3.11
N ALA A 14 15.38 17.42 3.83
CA ALA A 14 15.48 18.88 3.86
C ALA A 14 15.85 19.45 2.48
N LEU A 15 16.84 18.85 1.81
CA LEU A 15 17.25 19.25 0.45
C LEU A 15 16.09 19.10 -0.53
N MET A 16 15.45 17.94 -0.56
CA MET A 16 14.31 17.67 -1.44
C MET A 16 13.15 18.64 -1.18
N LEU A 17 12.84 18.94 0.09
CA LEU A 17 11.81 19.92 0.43
C LEU A 17 12.14 21.31 -0.11
N SER A 18 13.41 21.74 -0.01
CA SER A 18 13.86 23.02 -0.54
C SER A 18 13.73 23.08 -2.06
N GLU A 19 14.22 22.05 -2.76
CA GLU A 19 14.15 21.93 -4.22
C GLU A 19 12.69 21.98 -4.70
N VAL A 20 11.79 21.16 -4.14
CA VAL A 20 10.38 21.15 -4.57
C VAL A 20 9.69 22.48 -4.30
N LYS A 21 9.97 23.11 -3.15
CA LYS A 21 9.40 24.43 -2.82
C LYS A 21 9.85 25.50 -3.81
N SER A 22 11.10 25.50 -4.26
CA SER A 22 11.60 26.48 -5.24
C SER A 22 10.94 26.37 -6.62
N MET A 23 10.35 25.22 -6.95
CA MET A 23 9.63 25.01 -8.22
C MET A 23 8.16 25.44 -8.16
N LEU A 24 7.66 25.86 -7.00
CA LEU A 24 6.24 26.12 -6.75
C LEU A 24 6.02 27.56 -6.31
N SER A 25 4.89 28.14 -6.70
CA SER A 25 4.44 29.43 -6.16
C SER A 25 4.04 29.29 -4.69
N GLU A 26 4.06 30.40 -3.94
CA GLU A 26 3.65 30.39 -2.52
C GLU A 26 2.25 29.82 -2.31
N LYS A 27 1.32 30.13 -3.22
CA LYS A 27 -0.04 29.58 -3.20
C LYS A 27 -0.04 28.06 -3.36
N ALA A 28 0.78 27.53 -4.28
CA ALA A 28 0.92 26.09 -4.49
C ALA A 28 1.55 25.39 -3.28
N VAL A 29 2.59 26.00 -2.69
CA VAL A 29 3.22 25.53 -1.44
C VAL A 29 2.20 25.47 -0.29
N SER A 30 1.42 26.55 -0.11
CA SER A 30 0.37 26.62 0.91
C SER A 30 -0.70 25.54 0.72
N ARG A 31 -1.18 25.34 -0.52
CA ARG A 31 -2.11 24.25 -0.85
C ARG A 31 -1.54 22.87 -0.51
N ALA A 32 -0.32 22.58 -0.95
CA ALA A 32 0.32 21.28 -0.75
C ALA A 32 0.55 20.94 0.73
N ILE A 33 1.04 21.90 1.52
CA ILE A 33 1.27 21.72 2.97
C ILE A 33 -0.07 21.68 3.73
N GLY A 34 -1.07 22.43 3.25
CA GLY A 34 -2.43 22.42 3.76
C GLY A 34 -3.16 21.09 3.54
N ASP A 35 -2.81 20.38 2.46
CA ASP A 35 -3.47 19.16 2.02
C ASP A 35 -3.39 18.01 3.04
N TRP A 36 -4.40 17.15 3.01
CA TRP A 36 -4.53 16.06 3.95
C TRP A 36 -3.44 14.98 3.74
N HIS A 37 -2.85 14.83 2.55
CA HIS A 37 -1.71 13.94 2.29
C HIS A 37 -0.47 14.34 3.11
N ALA A 38 -0.27 15.63 3.39
CA ALA A 38 0.81 16.13 4.23
C ALA A 38 0.64 15.83 5.72
N LYS A 39 -0.54 15.34 6.13
CA LYS A 39 -0.91 15.18 7.54
C LYS A 39 -1.40 13.78 7.89
N ARG A 40 -1.65 12.92 6.90
CA ARG A 40 -2.21 11.59 7.14
C ARG A 40 -1.15 10.63 7.72
N PRO A 41 -1.52 9.74 8.65
CA PRO A 41 -0.65 8.64 9.03
C PRO A 41 -0.53 7.59 7.89
N PRO A 42 0.66 7.03 7.66
CA PRO A 42 0.82 5.81 6.87
C PRO A 42 0.01 4.65 7.46
N ARG A 43 -0.54 3.80 6.59
CA ARG A 43 -1.17 2.54 6.96
C ARG A 43 -0.17 1.39 6.81
N PRO A 44 -0.47 0.15 7.21
CA PRO A 44 0.45 -0.97 7.02
C PRO A 44 0.92 -1.19 5.57
N CYS A 45 0.13 -0.77 4.57
CA CYS A 45 0.51 -0.81 3.17
C CYS A 45 1.32 0.41 2.67
N GLY A 46 1.58 1.39 3.54
CA GLY A 46 2.25 2.63 3.21
C GLY A 46 1.36 3.88 3.32
N LEU A 47 1.86 4.99 2.82
CA LEU A 47 1.11 6.24 2.66
C LEU A 47 0.20 6.07 1.43
N THR A 48 -1.10 6.33 1.56
CA THR A 48 -1.98 6.22 0.39
C THR A 48 -2.08 7.54 -0.35
N ILE A 49 -1.98 7.48 -1.66
CA ILE A 49 -1.98 8.61 -2.59
C ILE A 49 -3.26 8.54 -3.43
N HIS A 50 -3.98 9.65 -3.53
CA HIS A 50 -5.27 9.69 -4.22
C HIS A 50 -5.11 10.48 -5.51
N PRO A 51 -5.05 9.81 -6.68
CA PRO A 51 -5.09 10.50 -7.97
C PRO A 51 -6.50 10.98 -8.35
N GLY A 52 -7.52 10.53 -7.63
CA GLY A 52 -8.89 11.00 -7.76
C GLY A 52 -9.72 10.74 -6.52
N ILE A 53 -10.98 11.14 -6.57
CA ILE A 53 -11.97 10.98 -5.50
C ILE A 53 -13.26 10.44 -6.10
N GLY A 54 -13.82 9.41 -5.49
CA GLY A 54 -15.03 8.73 -5.97
C GLY A 54 -14.72 7.65 -6.99
N CYS A 55 -15.68 6.73 -7.21
CA CYS A 55 -15.51 5.61 -8.14
C CYS A 55 -16.84 5.17 -8.74
N PRO A 56 -17.04 5.28 -10.07
CA PRO A 56 -18.31 4.95 -10.74
C PRO A 56 -18.59 3.45 -10.86
N TYR A 57 -17.58 2.60 -10.62
CA TYR A 57 -17.75 1.14 -10.66
C TYR A 57 -18.71 0.60 -9.61
N ALA A 58 -18.96 1.35 -8.53
CA ALA A 58 -20.02 1.12 -7.56
C ALA A 58 -20.16 -0.36 -7.08
N CYS A 59 -19.04 -1.07 -6.91
CA CYS A 59 -19.07 -2.46 -6.49
C CYS A 59 -19.86 -2.61 -5.19
N LEU A 60 -20.73 -3.63 -5.09
CA LEU A 60 -21.69 -3.74 -3.98
C LEU A 60 -21.00 -3.78 -2.60
N TYR A 61 -19.81 -4.40 -2.56
CA TYR A 61 -18.98 -4.57 -1.37
C TYR A 61 -18.05 -3.36 -1.07
N CYS A 62 -18.08 -2.30 -1.87
CA CYS A 62 -17.13 -1.19 -1.77
C CYS A 62 -17.43 -0.27 -0.58
N TYR A 63 -16.39 0.12 0.15
CA TYR A 63 -16.51 0.89 1.40
C TYR A 63 -16.52 2.41 1.21
N ILE A 64 -16.23 2.94 0.02
CA ILE A 64 -15.88 4.37 -0.11
C ILE A 64 -17.07 5.29 0.21
N GLN A 65 -18.32 4.85 -0.01
CA GLN A 65 -19.51 5.59 0.42
C GLN A 65 -19.61 5.70 1.94
N ASP A 66 -19.15 4.68 2.68
CA ASP A 66 -19.08 4.73 4.15
C ASP A 66 -17.98 5.68 4.66
N LEU A 67 -17.11 6.15 3.77
CA LEU A 67 -16.14 7.21 4.04
C LEU A 67 -16.59 8.58 3.49
N GLY A 68 -17.81 8.68 2.95
CA GLY A 68 -18.36 9.92 2.41
C GLY A 68 -18.02 10.20 0.94
N PHE A 69 -17.48 9.24 0.20
CA PHE A 69 -17.15 9.42 -1.22
C PHE A 69 -18.25 8.91 -2.16
N SER A 70 -18.37 9.53 -3.33
CA SER A 70 -19.43 9.24 -4.31
C SER A 70 -19.17 7.98 -5.13
N PHE A 71 -20.26 7.31 -5.52
CA PHE A 71 -20.29 6.30 -6.60
C PHE A 71 -20.73 6.88 -7.95
N GLY A 72 -20.98 8.19 -8.05
CA GLY A 72 -21.40 8.83 -9.28
C GLY A 72 -20.25 9.04 -10.26
N GLU A 73 -19.17 9.69 -9.80
CA GLU A 73 -18.06 10.13 -10.66
C GLU A 73 -16.70 9.83 -9.99
N CYS A 74 -15.67 9.56 -10.80
CA CYS A 74 -14.26 9.68 -10.38
C CYS A 74 -13.76 11.07 -10.81
N ARG A 75 -13.51 11.96 -9.85
CA ARG A 75 -12.96 13.28 -10.12
C ARG A 75 -11.44 13.26 -9.92
N PRO A 76 -10.63 13.79 -10.85
CA PRO A 76 -9.20 13.98 -10.63
C PRO A 76 -8.91 14.73 -9.33
N TYR A 77 -7.84 14.36 -8.65
CA TYR A 77 -7.42 15.06 -7.44
C TYR A 77 -6.86 16.45 -7.78
N GLY A 78 -7.11 17.42 -6.90
CA GLY A 78 -6.89 18.84 -7.19
C GLY A 78 -5.43 19.30 -7.21
N LEU A 79 -4.51 18.53 -6.62
CA LEU A 79 -3.08 18.89 -6.63
C LEU A 79 -2.42 18.55 -7.96
N THR A 80 -1.44 19.35 -8.38
CA THR A 80 -0.47 18.95 -9.41
C THR A 80 0.48 17.89 -8.87
N GLY A 81 1.27 17.25 -9.74
CA GLY A 81 2.24 16.25 -9.35
C GLY A 81 3.35 16.81 -8.46
N ASP A 82 3.80 18.04 -8.71
CA ASP A 82 4.80 18.72 -7.88
C ASP A 82 4.22 19.11 -6.51
N GLU A 83 2.98 19.59 -6.48
CA GLU A 83 2.26 19.84 -5.22
C GLU A 83 2.04 18.54 -4.43
N MET A 84 1.72 17.44 -5.10
CA MET A 84 1.57 16.13 -4.47
C MET A 84 2.90 15.64 -3.87
N VAL A 85 4.01 15.78 -4.60
CA VAL A 85 5.34 15.46 -4.07
C VAL A 85 5.67 16.32 -2.84
N LEU A 86 5.38 17.62 -2.88
CA LEU A 86 5.58 18.50 -1.72
C LEU A 86 4.71 18.09 -0.54
N ALA A 87 3.44 17.73 -0.78
CA ALA A 87 2.53 17.26 0.26
C ALA A 87 3.07 15.97 0.90
N ILE A 88 3.50 14.99 0.10
CA ILE A 88 4.11 13.75 0.58
C ILE A 88 5.37 14.03 1.40
N LEU A 89 6.30 14.85 0.87
CA LEU A 89 7.53 15.20 1.58
C LEU A 89 7.28 15.94 2.88
N SER A 90 6.25 16.79 2.92
CA SER A 90 5.86 17.54 4.12
C SER A 90 5.26 16.65 5.21
N ASN A 91 4.85 15.42 4.87
CA ASN A 91 4.33 14.47 5.84
C ASN A 91 5.41 14.04 6.87
N PRO A 92 5.17 14.19 8.18
CA PRO A 92 6.17 13.91 9.22
C PRO A 92 6.51 12.43 9.39
N TRP A 93 5.72 11.53 8.81
CA TRP A 93 5.91 10.07 8.86
C TRP A 93 6.31 9.46 7.52
N PHE A 94 6.59 10.29 6.51
CA PHE A 94 7.09 9.85 5.22
C PHE A 94 8.62 9.82 5.19
N ILE A 95 9.18 8.74 4.65
CA ILE A 95 10.61 8.57 4.42
C ILE A 95 10.80 8.44 2.90
N PRO A 96 11.54 9.34 2.23
CA PRO A 96 11.83 9.24 0.81
C PRO A 96 12.81 8.08 0.52
N GLY A 97 12.80 7.60 -0.73
CA GLY A 97 13.76 6.63 -1.23
C GLY A 97 13.23 5.19 -1.32
N VAL A 98 14.05 4.33 -1.94
CA VAL A 98 13.69 2.94 -2.26
C VAL A 98 13.41 2.07 -1.02
N MET A 99 14.12 2.35 0.08
CA MET A 99 13.91 1.71 1.40
C MET A 99 12.92 2.50 2.28
N GLY A 100 12.36 3.59 1.78
CA GLY A 100 11.48 4.48 2.52
C GLY A 100 10.05 3.95 2.67
N THR A 101 9.13 4.88 2.85
CA THR A 101 7.69 4.61 3.01
C THR A 101 7.09 4.18 1.68
N PHE A 102 6.41 3.03 1.64
CA PHE A 102 5.70 2.59 0.43
C PHE A 102 4.53 3.52 0.12
N LEU A 103 4.19 3.63 -1.16
CA LEU A 103 3.10 4.48 -1.65
C LEU A 103 2.01 3.64 -2.31
N ALA A 104 0.76 3.82 -1.87
CA ALA A 104 -0.37 3.04 -2.34
C ALA A 104 -1.44 3.92 -3.01
N PHE A 105 -1.64 3.73 -4.31
CA PHE A 105 -2.51 4.55 -5.13
C PHE A 105 -3.91 3.94 -5.25
N GLY A 106 -4.94 4.80 -5.24
CA GLY A 106 -6.31 4.38 -5.55
C GLY A 106 -7.16 3.93 -4.36
N SER A 107 -6.96 4.49 -3.16
CA SER A 107 -7.69 4.03 -1.97
C SER A 107 -9.12 4.58 -1.82
N VAL A 108 -9.48 5.62 -2.59
CA VAL A 108 -10.81 6.26 -2.59
C VAL A 108 -11.32 6.55 -4.00
N CYS A 109 -10.67 5.95 -5.01
CA CYS A 109 -11.01 6.07 -6.43
C CYS A 109 -10.52 4.84 -7.19
N GLU A 110 -10.92 4.72 -8.46
CA GLU A 110 -10.27 3.82 -9.40
C GLU A 110 -9.13 4.59 -10.10
N PRO A 111 -7.85 4.30 -9.79
CA PRO A 111 -6.71 5.10 -10.26
C PRO A 111 -6.51 5.05 -11.77
N PHE A 112 -7.00 4.01 -12.45
CA PHE A 112 -6.91 3.89 -13.90
C PHE A 112 -8.25 4.10 -14.63
N HIS A 113 -9.22 4.71 -13.95
CA HIS A 113 -10.42 5.21 -14.61
C HIS A 113 -10.03 6.29 -15.63
N GLU A 114 -10.72 6.39 -16.76
CA GLU A 114 -10.40 7.34 -17.84
C GLU A 114 -10.22 8.78 -17.34
N SER A 115 -11.10 9.24 -16.47
CA SER A 115 -11.03 10.59 -15.89
C SER A 115 -9.84 10.77 -14.96
N CYS A 116 -9.32 9.71 -14.35
CA CYS A 116 -8.29 9.74 -13.31
C CYS A 116 -6.92 9.26 -13.84
N LEU A 117 -6.85 8.71 -15.05
CA LEU A 117 -5.67 8.08 -15.65
C LEU A 117 -4.49 9.04 -15.79
N ASP A 118 -4.72 10.22 -16.37
CA ASP A 118 -3.64 11.20 -16.59
C ASP A 118 -3.06 11.72 -15.27
N LYS A 119 -3.92 11.95 -14.28
CA LYS A 119 -3.50 12.34 -12.93
C LYS A 119 -2.67 11.24 -12.25
N THR A 120 -3.06 9.97 -12.43
CA THR A 120 -2.25 8.84 -11.96
C THR A 120 -0.89 8.77 -12.64
N MET A 121 -0.81 8.96 -13.97
CA MET A 121 0.47 8.98 -14.70
C MET A 121 1.36 10.12 -14.23
N GLU A 122 0.80 11.33 -14.09
CA GLU A 122 1.50 12.51 -13.58
C GLU A 122 2.11 12.23 -12.20
N TYR A 123 1.32 11.70 -11.27
CA TYR A 123 1.78 11.43 -9.91
C TYR A 123 2.83 10.31 -9.88
N LEU A 124 2.62 9.20 -10.60
CA LEU A 124 3.60 8.13 -10.68
C LEU A 124 4.93 8.63 -11.28
N ASN A 125 4.87 9.50 -12.28
CA ASN A 125 6.05 10.11 -12.89
C ASN A 125 6.82 10.98 -11.89
N LYS A 126 6.15 11.94 -11.24
CA LYS A 126 6.79 12.84 -10.27
C LYS A 126 7.32 12.08 -9.05
N VAL A 127 6.57 11.10 -8.54
CA VAL A 127 7.04 10.22 -7.45
C VAL A 127 8.26 9.41 -7.87
N SER A 128 8.27 8.85 -9.09
CA SER A 128 9.41 8.06 -9.57
C SER A 128 10.68 8.91 -9.68
N LEU A 129 10.56 10.09 -10.28
CA LEU A 129 11.67 11.01 -10.52
C LEU A 129 12.22 11.59 -9.22
N MET A 130 11.34 12.06 -8.33
CA MET A 130 11.76 12.85 -7.17
C MET A 130 11.92 12.00 -5.91
N LEU A 131 11.01 11.05 -5.67
CA LEU A 131 10.95 10.32 -4.40
C LEU A 131 11.58 8.92 -4.47
N SER A 132 11.47 8.25 -5.62
CA SER A 132 11.97 6.89 -5.86
C SER A 132 11.36 5.80 -4.95
N ASN A 133 10.30 6.11 -4.20
CA ASN A 133 9.64 5.17 -3.30
C ASN A 133 8.89 4.05 -4.07
N PRO A 134 8.84 2.82 -3.53
CA PRO A 134 8.03 1.74 -4.09
C PRO A 134 6.54 2.07 -4.12
N CYS A 135 5.93 1.94 -5.30
CA CYS A 135 4.54 2.26 -5.57
C CYS A 135 3.73 0.99 -5.81
N GLN A 136 2.49 0.98 -5.34
CA GLN A 136 1.49 -0.01 -5.72
C GLN A 136 0.23 0.68 -6.21
N VAL A 137 -0.43 0.10 -7.20
CA VAL A 137 -1.74 0.54 -7.70
C VAL A 137 -2.69 -0.64 -7.62
N SER A 138 -3.83 -0.46 -6.95
CA SER A 138 -4.92 -1.43 -6.95
C SER A 138 -6.00 -0.98 -7.92
N SER A 139 -6.35 -1.84 -8.88
CA SER A 139 -7.22 -1.46 -9.99
C SER A 139 -8.14 -2.59 -10.43
N LYS A 140 -9.29 -2.22 -10.98
CA LYS A 140 -10.20 -3.06 -11.78
C LYS A 140 -10.29 -2.63 -13.25
N ALA A 141 -9.57 -1.58 -13.63
CA ALA A 141 -9.67 -1.02 -14.96
C ALA A 141 -9.13 -1.97 -16.04
N SER A 142 -9.72 -1.89 -17.23
CA SER A 142 -9.13 -2.43 -18.46
C SER A 142 -8.10 -1.42 -18.97
N LEU A 143 -6.85 -1.85 -19.15
CA LEU A 143 -5.79 -0.98 -19.67
C LEU A 143 -5.55 -1.23 -21.15
N SER A 144 -5.58 -0.15 -21.93
CA SER A 144 -5.14 -0.17 -23.33
C SER A 144 -3.62 -0.35 -23.43
N ASP A 145 -3.15 -0.82 -24.59
CA ASP A 145 -1.71 -0.95 -24.85
C ASP A 145 -1.00 0.42 -24.78
N GLU A 146 -1.67 1.50 -25.19
CA GLU A 146 -1.14 2.86 -25.05
C GLU A 146 -0.98 3.27 -23.58
N SER A 147 -1.97 2.96 -22.72
CA SER A 147 -1.87 3.23 -21.28
C SER A 147 -0.69 2.48 -20.65
N ILE A 148 -0.46 1.24 -21.07
CA ILE A 148 0.65 0.41 -20.58
C ILE A 148 1.99 0.91 -21.13
N LYS A 149 2.04 1.37 -22.38
CA LYS A 149 3.21 2.02 -22.97
C LYS A 149 3.57 3.29 -22.20
N ARG A 150 2.59 4.13 -21.87
CA ARG A 150 2.78 5.31 -21.01
C ARG A 150 3.35 4.94 -19.63
N LEU A 151 2.79 3.92 -18.97
CA LEU A 151 3.33 3.42 -17.69
C LEU A 151 4.78 2.95 -17.82
N LYS A 152 5.10 2.19 -18.86
CA LYS A 152 6.46 1.67 -19.12
C LYS A 152 7.45 2.80 -19.42
N GLY A 153 6.98 3.89 -20.03
CA GLY A 153 7.78 5.08 -20.32
C GLY A 153 8.19 5.89 -19.09
N ILE A 154 7.59 5.65 -17.92
CA ILE A 154 7.98 6.33 -16.68
C ILE A 154 9.32 5.79 -16.18
N ALA A 155 10.37 6.60 -16.29
CA ALA A 155 11.72 6.23 -15.93
C ALA A 155 11.84 5.79 -14.47
N LYS A 156 12.56 4.68 -14.22
CA LYS A 156 12.88 4.13 -12.90
C LYS A 156 11.65 3.81 -12.02
N LEU A 157 10.46 3.66 -12.63
CA LEU A 157 9.22 3.39 -11.91
C LEU A 157 9.27 2.03 -11.21
N LYS A 158 8.99 2.05 -9.90
CA LYS A 158 8.93 0.85 -9.05
C LYS A 158 7.47 0.55 -8.74
N LEU A 159 6.74 0.03 -9.72
CA LEU A 159 5.29 -0.16 -9.64
C LEU A 159 4.93 -1.64 -9.49
N ASN A 160 4.13 -1.95 -8.48
CA ASN A 160 3.37 -3.19 -8.36
C ASN A 160 1.91 -2.98 -8.81
N PRO A 161 1.48 -3.59 -9.93
CA PRO A 161 0.07 -3.63 -10.30
C PRO A 161 -0.67 -4.73 -9.52
N LEU A 162 -1.71 -4.35 -8.80
CA LEU A 162 -2.63 -5.24 -8.07
C LEU A 162 -3.97 -5.24 -8.81
N ILE A 163 -4.21 -6.26 -9.62
CA ILE A 163 -5.42 -6.33 -10.46
C ILE A 163 -6.49 -7.14 -9.73
N THR A 164 -7.62 -6.50 -9.42
CA THR A 164 -8.66 -7.09 -8.59
C THR A 164 -9.59 -7.96 -9.42
N ILE A 165 -9.63 -9.26 -9.11
CA ILE A 165 -10.64 -10.19 -9.60
C ILE A 165 -11.05 -11.03 -8.39
N ILE A 166 -12.32 -11.00 -8.04
CA ILE A 166 -12.85 -11.71 -6.86
C ILE A 166 -13.77 -12.88 -7.23
N ALA A 167 -14.29 -12.87 -8.45
CA ALA A 167 -15.22 -13.82 -9.01
C ALA A 167 -15.14 -13.73 -10.53
N LEU A 168 -15.54 -14.78 -11.24
CA LEU A 168 -15.67 -14.76 -12.70
C LEU A 168 -17.14 -14.53 -13.08
N SER A 169 -18.04 -15.43 -12.71
CA SER A 169 -19.47 -15.32 -13.03
C SER A 169 -20.18 -14.35 -12.10
N ARG A 170 -19.94 -14.42 -10.78
CA ARG A 170 -20.61 -13.51 -9.83
C ARG A 170 -20.18 -12.05 -9.94
N SER A 171 -19.13 -11.75 -10.72
CA SER A 171 -18.71 -10.37 -11.01
C SER A 171 -19.82 -9.56 -11.69
N GLN A 172 -20.69 -10.19 -12.48
CA GLN A 172 -21.79 -9.51 -13.16
C GLN A 172 -22.78 -8.87 -12.17
N VAL A 173 -22.93 -9.46 -10.98
CA VAL A 173 -23.77 -8.93 -9.91
C VAL A 173 -22.96 -8.03 -8.97
N LEU A 174 -21.81 -8.51 -8.50
CA LEU A 174 -21.00 -7.84 -7.49
C LEU A 174 -20.35 -6.53 -7.99
N GLU A 175 -20.06 -6.46 -9.29
CA GLU A 175 -19.21 -5.44 -9.91
C GLU A 175 -19.75 -5.03 -11.29
N ALA A 176 -21.07 -4.94 -11.44
CA ALA A 176 -21.76 -4.76 -12.72
C ALA A 176 -21.28 -3.57 -13.57
N LYS A 177 -20.74 -2.52 -12.95
CA LYS A 177 -20.26 -1.31 -13.64
C LYS A 177 -18.73 -1.26 -13.80
N ALA A 178 -18.01 -2.28 -13.33
CA ALA A 178 -16.57 -2.41 -13.54
C ALA A 178 -16.30 -3.24 -14.79
N PRO A 179 -15.12 -3.13 -15.42
CA PRO A 179 -14.69 -4.03 -16.48
C PRO A 179 -14.82 -5.49 -16.07
N THR A 180 -15.15 -6.35 -17.02
CA THR A 180 -15.36 -7.78 -16.81
C THR A 180 -14.09 -8.45 -16.28
N PRO A 181 -14.20 -9.59 -15.59
CA PRO A 181 -13.02 -10.38 -15.20
C PRO A 181 -12.10 -10.72 -16.37
N GLN A 182 -12.65 -10.96 -17.56
CA GLN A 182 -11.88 -11.27 -18.76
C GLN A 182 -10.99 -10.08 -19.19
N GLU A 183 -11.54 -8.88 -19.24
CA GLU A 183 -10.75 -7.66 -19.53
C GLU A 183 -9.66 -7.42 -18.49
N ARG A 184 -9.93 -7.73 -17.22
CA ARG A 184 -8.93 -7.62 -16.15
C ARG A 184 -7.82 -8.67 -16.27
N LEU A 185 -8.15 -9.90 -16.69
CA LEU A 185 -7.15 -10.93 -17.03
C LEU A 185 -6.31 -10.51 -18.23
N GLU A 186 -6.92 -9.87 -19.23
CA GLU A 186 -6.19 -9.30 -20.36
C GLU A 186 -5.23 -8.19 -19.92
N THR A 187 -5.65 -7.31 -19.00
CA THR A 187 -4.78 -6.32 -18.37
C THR A 187 -3.57 -6.96 -17.67
N ILE A 188 -3.77 -8.06 -16.91
CA ILE A 188 -2.66 -8.82 -16.32
C ILE A 188 -1.70 -9.30 -17.41
N SER A 189 -2.23 -9.85 -18.51
CA SER A 189 -1.44 -10.35 -19.64
C SER A 189 -0.61 -9.25 -20.30
N LYS A 190 -1.24 -8.10 -20.60
CA LYS A 190 -0.56 -6.94 -21.19
C LYS A 190 0.53 -6.38 -20.28
N LEU A 191 0.24 -6.22 -18.98
CA LEU A 191 1.22 -5.77 -17.98
C LEU A 191 2.40 -6.74 -17.89
N ARG A 192 2.13 -8.04 -17.89
CA ARG A 192 3.16 -9.08 -17.84
C ARG A 192 4.07 -9.02 -19.08
N ARG A 193 3.50 -8.89 -20.28
CA ARG A 193 4.25 -8.71 -21.55
C ARG A 193 5.10 -7.45 -21.54
N ALA A 194 4.60 -6.36 -20.95
CA ALA A 194 5.34 -5.11 -20.83
C ALA A 194 6.51 -5.16 -19.83
N GLY A 195 6.64 -6.25 -19.05
CA GLY A 195 7.73 -6.48 -18.10
C GLY A 195 7.36 -6.21 -16.63
N PHE A 196 6.14 -5.77 -16.35
CA PHE A 196 5.66 -5.59 -14.98
C PHE A 196 5.45 -6.93 -14.27
N LYS A 197 5.27 -6.84 -12.94
CA LYS A 197 5.01 -7.98 -12.05
C LYS A 197 3.59 -7.89 -11.49
N PRO A 198 2.55 -8.15 -12.31
CA PRO A 198 1.17 -8.05 -11.84
C PRO A 198 0.87 -9.16 -10.83
N PHE A 199 0.12 -8.79 -9.79
CA PHE A 199 -0.45 -9.73 -8.83
C PHE A 199 -1.97 -9.72 -8.98
N LEU A 200 -2.58 -10.89 -8.83
CA LEU A 200 -4.01 -10.98 -8.57
C LEU A 200 -4.27 -10.39 -7.18
N PHE A 201 -5.15 -9.40 -7.11
CA PHE A 201 -5.63 -8.86 -5.86
C PHE A 201 -6.97 -9.50 -5.51
N LEU A 202 -6.91 -10.67 -4.88
CA LEU A 202 -8.08 -11.41 -4.43
C LEU A 202 -8.59 -10.80 -3.12
N ARG A 203 -9.22 -9.62 -3.25
CA ARG A 203 -9.75 -8.83 -2.14
C ARG A 203 -11.00 -8.06 -2.55
N PRO A 204 -12.11 -8.19 -1.82
CA PRO A 204 -12.30 -9.02 -0.63
C PRO A 204 -12.51 -10.51 -0.95
N LEU A 205 -12.22 -11.38 0.02
CA LEU A 205 -12.83 -12.71 0.08
C LEU A 205 -14.25 -12.58 0.65
N ILE A 206 -15.26 -12.85 -0.17
CA ILE A 206 -16.67 -12.73 0.23
C ILE A 206 -17.19 -14.15 0.58
N PRO A 207 -17.74 -14.37 1.79
CA PRO A 207 -18.39 -15.63 2.13
C PRO A 207 -19.46 -16.03 1.10
N GLY A 208 -19.44 -17.29 0.67
CA GLY A 208 -20.39 -17.82 -0.33
C GLY A 208 -20.05 -17.52 -1.79
N VAL A 209 -18.85 -16.99 -2.08
CA VAL A 209 -18.31 -16.89 -3.44
C VAL A 209 -17.31 -18.03 -3.67
N ASP A 210 -17.79 -19.09 -4.31
CA ASP A 210 -17.06 -20.37 -4.46
C ASP A 210 -16.30 -20.46 -5.79
N GLU A 211 -15.66 -19.35 -6.20
CA GLU A 211 -14.93 -19.25 -7.48
C GLU A 211 -13.42 -19.04 -7.30
N VAL A 212 -12.95 -19.03 -6.05
CA VAL A 212 -11.58 -18.63 -5.68
C VAL A 212 -10.52 -19.42 -6.45
N GLU A 213 -10.63 -20.75 -6.50
CA GLU A 213 -9.64 -21.58 -7.18
C GLU A 213 -9.60 -21.30 -8.70
N LYS A 214 -10.76 -21.14 -9.32
CA LYS A 214 -10.88 -20.85 -10.75
C LYS A 214 -10.28 -19.49 -11.06
N VAL A 215 -10.61 -18.46 -10.28
CA VAL A 215 -10.02 -17.11 -10.40
C VAL A 215 -8.50 -17.16 -10.29
N ILE A 216 -7.94 -17.88 -9.32
CA ILE A 216 -6.48 -18.03 -9.16
C ILE A 216 -5.88 -18.71 -10.39
N SER A 217 -6.53 -19.76 -10.92
CA SER A 217 -6.06 -20.52 -12.09
C SER A 217 -6.06 -19.67 -13.37
N GLU A 218 -7.11 -18.88 -13.59
CA GLU A 218 -7.18 -17.94 -14.71
C GLU A 218 -6.13 -16.84 -14.58
N ALA A 219 -5.96 -16.26 -13.39
CA ALA A 219 -4.97 -15.22 -13.17
C ALA A 219 -3.53 -15.73 -13.39
N LYS A 220 -3.24 -16.98 -13.00
CA LYS A 220 -1.97 -17.65 -13.32
C LYS A 220 -1.76 -17.72 -14.84
N ARG A 221 -2.78 -18.20 -15.57
CA ARG A 221 -2.73 -18.30 -17.05
C ARG A 221 -2.52 -16.94 -17.72
N ALA A 222 -3.14 -15.90 -17.19
CA ALA A 222 -2.93 -14.52 -17.63
C ALA A 222 -1.53 -13.96 -17.27
N GLY A 223 -0.74 -14.66 -16.46
CA GLY A 223 0.63 -14.26 -16.13
C GLY A 223 0.80 -13.48 -14.81
N ALA A 224 -0.18 -13.53 -13.91
CA ALA A 224 0.01 -13.05 -12.54
C ALA A 224 1.15 -13.84 -11.88
N ILE A 225 2.05 -13.16 -11.17
CA ILE A 225 3.19 -13.82 -10.51
C ILE A 225 2.88 -14.27 -9.08
N GLY A 226 1.75 -13.82 -8.55
CA GLY A 226 1.31 -14.11 -7.20
C GLY A 226 -0.09 -13.59 -6.93
N VAL A 227 -0.57 -13.89 -5.73
CA VAL A 227 -1.91 -13.50 -5.26
C VAL A 227 -1.81 -12.86 -3.90
N VAL A 228 -2.42 -11.68 -3.76
CA VAL A 228 -2.65 -11.04 -2.47
C VAL A 228 -4.07 -11.36 -2.01
N VAL A 229 -4.20 -12.14 -0.95
CA VAL A 229 -5.48 -12.55 -0.37
C VAL A 229 -5.86 -11.62 0.78
N GLY A 230 -6.92 -10.84 0.57
CA GLY A 230 -7.38 -9.81 1.50
C GLY A 230 -8.68 -10.16 2.23
N GLY A 231 -8.84 -9.60 3.43
CA GLY A 231 -10.08 -9.72 4.20
C GLY A 231 -11.21 -8.85 3.64
N PHE A 232 -12.40 -9.06 4.20
CA PHE A 232 -13.62 -8.34 3.83
C PHE A 232 -14.10 -7.51 5.01
N LYS A 233 -14.54 -6.28 4.71
CA LYS A 233 -15.16 -5.39 5.69
C LYS A 233 -16.55 -5.03 5.23
N VAL A 234 -17.48 -4.98 6.18
CA VAL A 234 -18.87 -4.63 5.92
C VAL A 234 -19.30 -3.46 6.80
N SER A 235 -20.21 -2.66 6.26
CA SER A 235 -21.05 -1.69 6.96
C SER A 235 -22.52 -2.12 6.77
N ARG A 236 -23.46 -1.45 7.44
CA ARG A 236 -24.89 -1.69 7.18
C ARG A 236 -25.25 -1.41 5.73
N ASN A 237 -24.68 -0.37 5.13
CA ASN A 237 -24.91 -0.03 3.72
C ASN A 237 -24.40 -1.14 2.78
N ILE A 238 -23.22 -1.70 3.06
CA ILE A 238 -22.67 -2.82 2.28
C ILE A 238 -23.59 -4.04 2.38
N LEU A 239 -24.03 -4.40 3.59
CA LEU A 239 -24.95 -5.53 3.78
C LEU A 239 -26.26 -5.31 3.02
N ASN A 240 -26.89 -4.15 3.16
CA ASN A 240 -28.12 -3.81 2.45
C ASN A 240 -27.96 -3.90 0.92
N ARG A 241 -26.83 -3.44 0.36
CA ARG A 241 -26.56 -3.54 -1.08
C ARG A 241 -26.41 -5.00 -1.55
N LEU A 242 -25.74 -5.83 -0.75
CA LEU A 242 -25.57 -7.25 -1.06
C LEU A 242 -26.91 -8.00 -0.95
N GLU A 243 -27.68 -7.76 0.10
CA GLU A 243 -28.99 -8.39 0.31
C GLU A 243 -29.99 -8.05 -0.80
N ARG A 244 -30.04 -6.78 -1.24
CA ARG A 244 -30.86 -6.36 -2.39
C ARG A 244 -30.47 -7.04 -3.70
N ALA A 245 -29.22 -7.49 -3.80
CA ALA A 245 -28.71 -8.25 -4.93
C ALA A 245 -28.82 -9.78 -4.72
N GLY A 246 -29.55 -10.24 -3.71
CA GLY A 246 -29.74 -11.66 -3.39
C GLY A 246 -28.55 -12.34 -2.71
N ILE A 247 -27.56 -11.57 -2.23
CA ILE A 247 -26.35 -12.10 -1.60
C ILE A 247 -26.45 -11.95 -0.08
N TYR A 248 -26.76 -13.06 0.58
CA TYR A 248 -26.91 -13.11 2.04
C TYR A 248 -25.66 -13.68 2.70
N LEU A 249 -24.99 -12.87 3.52
CA LEU A 249 -23.81 -13.29 4.27
C LEU A 249 -24.22 -14.00 5.58
N LYS A 250 -24.58 -15.29 5.48
CA LYS A 250 -24.99 -16.10 6.64
C LYS A 250 -23.95 -16.01 7.77
N GLY A 251 -24.42 -15.76 9.00
CA GLY A 251 -23.57 -15.67 10.18
C GLY A 251 -22.82 -14.35 10.37
N VAL A 252 -22.92 -13.40 9.42
CA VAL A 252 -22.32 -12.07 9.55
C VAL A 252 -23.29 -11.13 10.26
N LYS A 253 -22.93 -10.66 11.46
CA LYS A 253 -23.75 -9.68 12.19
C LYS A 253 -23.68 -8.30 11.53
N SER A 254 -24.79 -7.56 11.57
CA SER A 254 -24.81 -6.18 11.11
C SER A 254 -24.01 -5.27 12.06
N PRO A 255 -23.08 -4.45 11.54
CA PRO A 255 -22.27 -3.58 12.38
C PRO A 255 -23.09 -2.40 12.92
N LYS A 256 -22.90 -2.12 14.23
CA LYS A 256 -23.56 -0.97 14.89
C LYS A 256 -23.08 0.37 14.33
N ALA A 257 -21.81 0.52 13.97
CA ALA A 257 -21.29 1.72 13.32
C ALA A 257 -20.01 1.41 12.55
N GLY A 258 -19.76 2.17 11.47
CA GLY A 258 -18.55 2.06 10.67
C GLY A 258 -18.36 0.70 9.98
N LEU A 259 -17.10 0.41 9.64
CA LEU A 259 -16.70 -0.82 8.97
C LEU A 259 -16.25 -1.87 9.99
N MET A 260 -16.81 -3.08 9.89
CA MET A 260 -16.43 -4.25 10.69
C MET A 260 -15.77 -5.30 9.80
N GLU A 261 -14.68 -5.90 10.28
CA GLU A 261 -14.04 -7.02 9.59
C GLU A 261 -14.93 -8.27 9.68
N VAL A 262 -15.14 -8.93 8.54
CA VAL A 262 -15.80 -10.22 8.46
C VAL A 262 -14.74 -11.31 8.68
N SER A 263 -15.04 -12.27 9.56
CA SER A 263 -14.15 -13.42 9.75
C SER A 263 -14.14 -14.28 8.49
N VAL A 264 -12.98 -14.33 7.82
CA VAL A 264 -12.72 -15.17 6.65
C VAL A 264 -11.44 -15.99 6.83
N LYS A 265 -11.14 -16.38 8.08
CA LYS A 265 -9.85 -16.99 8.46
C LYS A 265 -9.60 -18.30 7.70
N GLU A 266 -10.59 -19.19 7.67
CA GLU A 266 -10.53 -20.48 6.97
C GLU A 266 -10.44 -20.29 5.46
N ALA A 267 -11.36 -19.53 4.86
CA ALA A 267 -11.33 -19.21 3.44
C ALA A 267 -10.00 -18.57 3.00
N LYS A 268 -9.42 -17.70 3.84
CA LYS A 268 -8.10 -17.11 3.60
C LYS A 268 -6.98 -18.13 3.68
N ALA A 269 -7.02 -19.05 4.64
CA ALA A 269 -6.01 -20.11 4.76
C ALA A 269 -6.05 -21.04 3.54
N GLU A 270 -7.26 -21.44 3.11
CA GLU A 270 -7.47 -22.30 1.95
C GLU A 270 -7.03 -21.61 0.66
N ALA A 271 -7.46 -20.36 0.43
CA ALA A 271 -7.00 -19.59 -0.73
C ALA A 271 -5.46 -19.51 -0.78
N LEU A 272 -4.79 -19.25 0.34
CA LEU A 272 -3.32 -19.20 0.38
C LEU A 272 -2.68 -20.57 0.12
N LYS A 273 -3.33 -21.68 0.47
CA LYS A 273 -2.86 -23.03 0.16
C LYS A 273 -2.95 -23.29 -1.34
N ILE A 274 -4.12 -23.06 -1.95
CA ILE A 274 -4.36 -23.19 -3.39
C ILE A 274 -3.34 -22.37 -4.21
N VAL A 275 -3.08 -21.13 -3.78
CA VAL A 275 -2.09 -20.27 -4.46
C VAL A 275 -0.70 -20.92 -4.49
N ARG A 276 -0.26 -21.53 -3.37
CA ARG A 276 1.05 -22.21 -3.31
C ARG A 276 1.08 -23.47 -4.15
N GLU A 277 0.03 -24.29 -4.12
CA GLU A 277 -0.08 -25.51 -4.92
C GLU A 277 -0.01 -25.21 -6.41
N LYS A 278 -0.56 -24.07 -6.83
CA LYS A 278 -0.44 -23.59 -8.21
C LYS A 278 0.90 -22.92 -8.52
N GLY A 279 1.87 -22.91 -7.60
CA GLY A 279 3.22 -22.36 -7.81
C GLY A 279 3.27 -20.84 -7.86
N LEU A 280 2.26 -20.15 -7.35
CA LEU A 280 2.20 -18.69 -7.27
C LEU A 280 2.69 -18.18 -5.91
N ILE A 281 3.14 -16.94 -5.85
CA ILE A 281 3.51 -16.29 -4.59
C ILE A 281 2.23 -15.97 -3.80
N ALA A 282 2.00 -16.70 -2.70
CA ALA A 282 0.88 -16.48 -1.80
C ALA A 282 1.17 -15.39 -0.77
N LEU A 283 0.41 -14.30 -0.78
CA LEU A 283 0.63 -13.14 0.09
C LEU A 283 -0.63 -12.76 0.87
N LYS A 284 -0.45 -12.34 2.13
CA LYS A 284 -1.53 -11.86 3.01
C LYS A 284 -1.78 -10.35 2.90
N SER A 285 -0.82 -9.57 2.39
CA SER A 285 -0.86 -8.10 2.29
C SER A 285 -0.27 -7.57 0.98
N ALA A 286 -0.79 -6.43 0.55
CA ALA A 286 -0.33 -5.70 -0.62
C ALA A 286 1.11 -5.15 -0.47
N CYS A 287 1.52 -4.75 0.74
CA CYS A 287 2.90 -4.29 0.97
C CYS A 287 3.95 -5.35 0.61
N CYS A 288 3.63 -6.64 0.78
CA CYS A 288 4.54 -7.71 0.38
C CYS A 288 4.68 -7.79 -1.14
N ALA A 289 3.59 -7.61 -1.90
CA ALA A 289 3.64 -7.61 -3.36
C ALA A 289 4.42 -6.40 -3.89
N ASN A 290 4.26 -5.24 -3.24
CA ASN A 290 5.04 -4.04 -3.53
C ASN A 290 6.53 -4.26 -3.27
N ALA A 291 6.91 -4.78 -2.10
CA ALA A 291 8.30 -5.10 -1.76
C ALA A 291 8.94 -6.07 -2.77
N ILE A 292 8.25 -7.14 -3.15
CA ILE A 292 8.74 -8.14 -4.11
C ILE A 292 8.89 -7.53 -5.51
N SER A 293 7.90 -6.77 -5.98
CA SER A 293 7.96 -6.15 -7.30
C SER A 293 9.07 -5.11 -7.38
N ALA A 294 9.17 -4.24 -6.37
CA ALA A 294 10.22 -3.25 -6.30
C ALA A 294 11.60 -3.92 -6.22
N SER A 295 11.75 -5.02 -5.47
CA SER A 295 13.01 -5.78 -5.42
C SER A 295 13.40 -6.36 -6.78
N SER A 296 12.42 -6.85 -7.54
CA SER A 296 12.65 -7.34 -8.90
C SER A 296 13.00 -6.22 -9.88
N GLN A 297 12.46 -5.02 -9.69
CA GLN A 297 12.64 -3.87 -10.59
C GLN A 297 13.95 -3.13 -10.34
N THR A 298 14.45 -3.14 -9.10
CA THR A 298 15.70 -2.45 -8.72
C THR A 298 16.90 -3.38 -8.70
N GLY A 299 16.70 -4.70 -8.74
CA GLY A 299 17.76 -5.69 -8.50
C GLY A 299 18.25 -5.73 -7.04
N THR A 300 17.70 -4.91 -6.15
CA THR A 300 18.07 -4.85 -4.73
C THR A 300 16.92 -5.37 -3.88
N ARG A 301 17.17 -6.27 -2.92
CA ARG A 301 16.11 -6.76 -2.02
C ARG A 301 15.65 -5.66 -1.07
N ILE A 302 14.34 -5.43 -1.02
CA ILE A 302 13.69 -4.40 -0.20
C ILE A 302 12.83 -5.11 0.85
N PRO A 303 13.22 -5.08 2.14
CA PRO A 303 12.41 -5.61 3.23
C PRO A 303 11.05 -4.88 3.33
N CYS A 304 10.00 -5.63 3.65
CA CYS A 304 8.65 -5.08 3.83
C CYS A 304 8.63 -3.96 4.87
N ALA A 305 8.02 -2.81 4.53
CA ALA A 305 7.93 -1.66 5.43
C ALA A 305 7.09 -1.91 6.69
N SER A 306 6.18 -2.89 6.69
CA SER A 306 5.27 -3.17 7.82
C SER A 306 5.88 -4.00 8.95
N LEU A 307 7.11 -4.49 8.80
CA LEU A 307 7.86 -5.28 9.78
C LEU A 307 7.17 -6.57 10.28
N CYS A 308 6.21 -7.11 9.54
CA CYS A 308 5.50 -8.33 9.95
C CYS A 308 6.42 -9.56 10.07
N TYR A 309 7.63 -9.51 9.50
CA TYR A 309 8.64 -10.56 9.61
C TYR A 309 9.35 -10.59 10.97
N VAL A 310 9.25 -9.53 11.77
CA VAL A 310 9.81 -9.50 13.13
C VAL A 310 9.05 -10.49 14.02
N GLU A 311 7.72 -10.42 13.98
CA GLU A 311 6.83 -11.24 14.80
C GLU A 311 6.38 -12.53 14.07
N GLY A 312 6.58 -12.63 12.76
CA GLY A 312 6.14 -13.77 11.93
C GLY A 312 4.61 -13.85 11.73
N THR A 313 3.82 -12.98 12.35
CA THR A 313 2.36 -13.05 12.44
C THR A 313 1.65 -12.97 11.09
N PHE A 314 2.10 -12.06 10.22
CA PHE A 314 1.46 -11.78 8.93
C PHE A 314 2.29 -12.19 7.72
N CYS A 315 3.46 -12.78 7.93
CA CYS A 315 4.28 -13.32 6.85
C CYS A 315 3.63 -14.57 6.24
N SER A 316 3.92 -14.79 4.97
CA SER A 316 3.46 -15.96 4.23
C SER A 316 4.58 -16.99 4.18
N LYS A 317 4.24 -18.26 4.44
CA LYS A 317 5.19 -19.39 4.30
C LYS A 317 5.73 -19.41 2.87
N GLY A 318 7.05 -19.49 2.73
CA GLY A 318 7.75 -19.51 1.44
C GLY A 318 7.84 -18.15 0.73
N CYS A 319 7.65 -17.03 1.43
CA CYS A 319 7.78 -15.70 0.82
C CYS A 319 9.21 -15.47 0.28
N PRO A 320 9.38 -15.14 -1.01
CA PRO A 320 10.71 -15.00 -1.63
C PRO A 320 11.44 -13.69 -1.27
N ASN A 321 10.81 -12.81 -0.47
CA ASN A 321 11.40 -11.51 -0.13
C ASN A 321 12.49 -11.61 0.96
N GLU A 322 12.53 -12.71 1.72
CA GLU A 322 13.59 -13.05 2.69
C GLU A 322 14.06 -11.87 3.57
N CYS A 323 13.12 -11.07 4.09
CA CYS A 323 13.39 -9.74 4.67
C CYS A 323 14.54 -9.72 5.70
N LEU A 324 14.66 -10.75 6.55
CA LEU A 324 15.67 -10.82 7.62
C LEU A 324 17.11 -10.93 7.10
N LYS A 325 17.30 -11.42 5.87
CA LYS A 325 18.64 -11.55 5.25
C LYS A 325 19.16 -10.24 4.67
N PHE A 326 18.28 -9.25 4.49
CA PHE A 326 18.56 -8.03 3.73
C PHE A 326 18.19 -6.77 4.53
N LEU A 327 18.35 -6.83 5.84
CA LEU A 327 18.12 -5.68 6.71
C LEU A 327 19.25 -4.65 6.53
N PRO A 328 18.95 -3.35 6.60
CA PRO A 328 19.96 -2.30 6.62
C PRO A 328 20.83 -2.41 7.88
N ASP A 329 22.08 -1.95 7.77
CA ASP A 329 22.94 -1.73 8.93
C ASP A 329 22.41 -0.55 9.75
N VAL A 330 22.59 -0.61 11.06
CA VAL A 330 22.06 0.39 12.00
C VAL A 330 23.11 0.67 13.06
N SER A 331 23.54 1.94 13.13
CA SER A 331 24.45 2.43 14.16
C SER A 331 23.69 2.74 15.45
N VAL A 332 24.30 2.41 16.59
CA VAL A 332 23.81 2.75 17.93
C VAL A 332 23.65 4.27 18.09
N ASP A 333 24.63 5.05 17.63
CA ASP A 333 24.62 6.51 17.80
C ASP A 333 23.54 7.16 16.95
N ASP A 334 23.30 6.65 15.74
CA ASP A 334 22.23 7.12 14.86
C ASP A 334 20.85 6.87 15.49
N VAL A 335 20.65 5.71 16.12
CA VAL A 335 19.41 5.40 16.87
C VAL A 335 19.22 6.35 18.05
N LYS A 336 20.26 6.58 18.86
CA LYS A 336 20.20 7.52 19.99
C LYS A 336 19.80 8.91 19.53
N LEU A 337 20.44 9.39 18.46
CA LEU A 337 20.15 10.68 17.84
C LEU A 337 18.70 10.75 17.34
N ALA A 338 18.25 9.72 16.61
CA ALA A 338 16.91 9.66 16.05
C ALA A 338 15.83 9.71 17.15
N ILE A 339 15.98 8.90 18.19
CA ILE A 339 15.03 8.88 19.32
C ILE A 339 15.04 10.23 20.04
N LYS A 340 16.22 10.82 20.29
CA LYS A 340 16.32 12.14 20.93
C LYS A 340 15.64 13.23 20.10
N ARG A 341 15.92 13.31 18.80
CA ARG A 341 15.36 14.35 17.92
C ARG A 341 13.86 14.20 17.66
N GLU A 342 13.37 12.97 17.52
CA GLU A 342 11.99 12.72 17.10
C GLU A 342 11.01 12.58 18.27
N LEU A 343 11.48 12.07 19.41
CA LEU A 343 10.64 11.80 20.58
C LEU A 343 11.01 12.68 21.79
N ASN A 344 12.09 13.46 21.71
CA ASN A 344 12.63 14.24 22.83
C ASN A 344 12.94 13.37 24.07
N VAL A 345 13.52 12.19 23.83
CA VAL A 345 13.85 11.20 24.87
C VAL A 345 15.35 10.96 24.88
N ASP A 346 15.96 11.09 26.06
CA ASP A 346 17.36 10.72 26.26
C ASP A 346 17.51 9.21 26.45
N VAL A 347 18.32 8.60 25.58
CA VAL A 347 18.63 7.17 25.58
C VAL A 347 20.06 6.99 26.05
N GLY A 348 20.26 6.22 27.13
CA GLY A 348 21.58 5.90 27.65
C GLY A 348 22.25 4.82 26.82
N ASP A 349 21.59 3.67 26.73
CA ASP A 349 22.10 2.45 26.10
C ASP A 349 21.17 1.93 25.00
N VAL A 350 21.73 1.36 23.94
CA VAL A 350 21.00 0.83 22.79
C VAL A 350 21.61 -0.49 22.35
N GLU A 351 20.77 -1.52 22.30
CA GLU A 351 21.12 -2.82 21.75
C GLU A 351 20.42 -3.00 20.40
N VAL A 352 21.21 -3.12 19.32
CA VAL A 352 20.70 -3.38 17.97
C VAL A 352 20.75 -4.88 17.69
N GLY A 353 19.60 -5.54 17.82
CA GLY A 353 19.42 -6.93 17.41
C GLY A 353 19.06 -7.06 15.94
N GLN A 354 18.94 -8.31 15.47
CA GLN A 354 18.51 -8.57 14.08
C GLN A 354 17.07 -8.09 13.83
N LYS A 355 16.15 -8.29 14.78
CA LYS A 355 14.72 -8.02 14.59
C LYS A 355 14.23 -6.78 15.34
N SER A 356 14.96 -6.35 16.35
CA SER A 356 14.55 -5.32 17.29
C SER A 356 15.71 -4.45 17.71
N ILE A 357 15.39 -3.25 18.15
CA ILE A 357 16.27 -2.28 18.79
C ILE A 357 15.70 -2.04 20.18
N LEU A 358 16.49 -2.34 21.20
CA LEU A 358 16.15 -2.05 22.59
C LEU A 358 16.84 -0.76 23.00
N ALA A 359 16.09 0.26 23.40
CA ALA A 359 16.63 1.55 23.81
C ALA A 359 16.28 1.83 25.28
N ARG A 360 17.30 1.90 26.14
CA ARG A 360 17.16 2.21 27.57
C ARG A 360 17.10 3.71 27.77
N THR A 361 15.95 4.20 28.24
CA THR A 361 15.68 5.62 28.44
C THR A 361 16.05 6.05 29.85
N LYS A 362 16.67 7.21 30.02
CA LYS A 362 17.08 7.70 31.37
C LYS A 362 15.91 8.02 32.30
N SER A 363 14.72 8.19 31.75
CA SER A 363 13.48 8.47 32.48
C SER A 363 12.35 7.61 31.92
N ARG A 364 11.34 7.32 32.75
CA ARG A 364 10.20 6.50 32.32
C ARG A 364 9.40 7.22 31.23
N VAL A 365 9.48 6.74 29.99
CA VAL A 365 8.71 7.30 28.87
C VAL A 365 7.39 6.57 28.72
N GLN A 366 6.28 7.25 28.97
CA GLN A 366 4.96 6.74 28.57
C GLN A 366 4.73 6.99 27.07
N VAL A 367 5.07 6.00 26.25
CA VAL A 367 4.64 6.00 24.84
C VAL A 367 3.21 5.49 24.79
N SER A 368 2.26 6.39 24.53
CA SER A 368 0.88 5.99 24.31
C SER A 368 0.79 4.97 23.16
N SER A 369 -0.01 3.93 23.33
CA SER A 369 -0.25 2.92 22.28
C SER A 369 -0.93 3.51 21.03
N ARG A 370 -1.51 4.71 21.18
CA ARG A 370 -2.21 5.49 20.15
C ARG A 370 -1.75 6.94 20.25
N GLY A 371 -1.34 7.54 19.14
CA GLY A 371 -0.98 8.96 19.08
C GLY A 371 0.27 9.27 18.25
N LYS A 372 0.69 10.54 18.28
CA LYS A 372 1.82 11.06 17.50
C LYS A 372 3.12 10.32 17.81
N HIS A 373 3.42 10.05 19.08
CA HIS A 373 4.63 9.31 19.49
C HIS A 373 4.69 7.91 18.86
N ARG A 374 3.59 7.14 18.86
CA ARG A 374 3.58 5.81 18.23
C ARG A 374 3.77 5.88 16.71
N LEU A 375 3.20 6.88 16.04
CA LEU A 375 3.39 7.08 14.60
C LEU A 375 4.82 7.47 14.27
N THR A 376 5.42 8.35 15.08
CA THR A 376 6.83 8.72 14.97
C THR A 376 7.75 7.53 15.22
N LEU A 377 7.47 6.71 16.23
CA LEU A 377 8.19 5.47 16.48
C LEU A 377 8.07 4.51 15.29
N ARG A 378 6.89 4.37 14.68
CA ARG A 378 6.69 3.57 13.46
C ARG A 378 7.49 4.08 12.25
N LYS A 379 7.69 5.40 12.14
CA LYS A 379 8.59 5.97 11.14
C LYS A 379 10.01 5.45 11.36
N LEU A 380 10.54 5.57 12.58
CA LEU A 380 11.89 5.08 12.91
C LEU A 380 12.02 3.55 12.73
N GLU A 381 11.00 2.79 13.14
CA GLU A 381 10.92 1.35 12.90
C GLU A 381 10.99 1.03 11.39
N THR A 382 10.30 1.83 10.57
CA THR A 382 10.37 1.72 9.11
C THR A 382 11.79 2.01 8.63
N LEU A 383 12.38 3.15 9.03
CA LEU A 383 13.75 3.55 8.66
C LEU A 383 14.77 2.44 8.91
N TYR A 384 14.77 1.88 10.13
CA TYR A 384 15.74 0.88 10.57
C TYR A 384 15.37 -0.57 10.24
N ARG A 385 14.16 -0.78 9.70
CA ARG A 385 13.59 -2.11 9.44
C ARG A 385 13.63 -3.04 10.66
N ARG A 386 13.45 -2.47 11.86
CA ARG A 386 13.47 -3.18 13.16
C ARG A 386 12.39 -2.62 14.08
N ARG A 387 11.85 -3.44 14.97
CA ARG A 387 10.94 -2.96 16.03
C ARG A 387 11.74 -2.21 17.08
N ILE A 388 11.26 -1.06 17.54
CA ILE A 388 11.94 -0.29 18.58
C ILE A 388 11.13 -0.43 19.87
N THR A 389 11.79 -0.87 20.93
CA THR A 389 11.23 -0.96 22.28
C THR A 389 11.97 0.02 23.18
N LEU A 390 11.25 0.95 23.77
CA LEU A 390 11.79 1.84 24.80
C LEU A 390 11.55 1.17 26.16
N ILE A 391 12.62 0.97 26.93
CA ILE A 391 12.58 0.45 28.30
C ILE A 391 13.20 1.47 29.26
N ALA A 392 12.67 1.54 30.48
CA ALA A 392 13.21 2.40 31.54
C ALA A 392 14.39 1.74 32.25
#